data_AF-A0A2I1YYI1-F1
#
_entry.id   AF-A0A2I1YYI1-F1
#
_cell.length_a   1.000
_cell.length_b   1.000
_cell.length_c   1.000
_cell.angle_alpha   90.00
_cell.angle_beta   90.00
_cell.angle_gamma   90.00
#
_symmetry.space_group_name_H-M   'P 1'
#
loop_
_entity.id
_entity.type
_entity.pdbx_description
1 polymer ?
#
loop_
_entity_poly.entity_id
_entity_poly.type
_entity_poly.pdbx_seq_one_letter_code
_entity_poly.pdbx_strand_id
1 'polypeptide(L)'
;MALKNLSHFTEFNAQLFLSHKELRFISATRWIERSETGPEIEKGIKVSLLIYKDNSEYQNEKTNLGEQLTVKVPHASLKDYDSFQPMLTAVEIVGIEKAVVYGEYRNQLSLTAKVNEVVEL
;
A
#
# COMPACT_ATOMS: atom_id res chain seq x y z
N MET A 1 22.26 4.54 -29.17
CA MET A 1 20.93 3.89 -29.22
C MET A 1 20.59 3.41 -27.82
N ALA A 2 19.37 3.65 -27.33
CA ALA A 2 18.96 3.27 -25.97
C ALA A 2 17.96 2.10 -26.04
N LEU A 3 18.07 1.16 -25.10
CA LEU A 3 17.15 0.03 -24.96
C LEU A 3 15.81 0.52 -24.40
N LYS A 4 14.73 0.41 -25.17
CA LYS A 4 13.44 1.06 -24.85
C LYS A 4 12.59 0.33 -23.81
N ASN A 5 12.81 -0.97 -23.61
CA ASN A 5 11.93 -1.82 -22.78
C ASN A 5 12.61 -2.37 -21.51
N LEU A 6 13.79 -1.87 -21.15
CA LEU A 6 14.57 -2.41 -20.02
C LEU A 6 13.77 -2.34 -18.70
N SER A 7 12.95 -1.31 -18.51
CA SER A 7 12.11 -1.13 -17.34
C SER A 7 11.05 -2.23 -17.14
N HIS A 8 10.65 -2.94 -18.21
CA HIS A 8 9.73 -4.08 -18.10
C HIS A 8 10.37 -5.31 -17.44
N PHE A 9 11.70 -5.34 -17.33
CA PHE A 9 12.44 -6.41 -16.66
C PHE A 9 12.85 -6.03 -15.23
N THR A 10 12.54 -4.81 -14.78
CA THR A 10 12.80 -4.34 -13.41
C THR A 10 11.49 -4.33 -12.62
N GLU A 11 11.36 -5.24 -11.66
CA GLU A 11 10.21 -5.32 -10.78
C GLU A 11 10.50 -4.69 -9.41
N PHE A 12 9.48 -4.08 -8.82
CA PHE A 12 9.58 -3.53 -7.47
C PHE A 12 9.43 -4.64 -6.43
N ASN A 13 10.42 -4.78 -5.55
CA ASN A 13 10.37 -5.75 -4.46
C ASN A 13 9.61 -5.18 -3.25
N ALA A 14 8.30 -5.42 -3.21
CA ALA A 14 7.44 -4.90 -2.16
C ALA A 14 7.75 -5.48 -0.78
N GLN A 15 8.06 -6.78 -0.68
CA GLN A 15 8.42 -7.43 0.58
C GLN A 15 9.66 -6.78 1.20
N LEU A 16 10.72 -6.58 0.42
CA LEU A 16 11.95 -5.93 0.89
C LEU A 16 11.70 -4.46 1.25
N PHE A 17 10.85 -3.75 0.51
CA PHE A 17 10.50 -2.37 0.84
C PHE A 17 9.78 -2.26 2.19
N LEU A 18 8.91 -3.23 2.52
CA LEU A 18 8.09 -3.21 3.72
C LEU A 18 8.76 -3.84 4.95
N SER A 19 9.81 -4.66 4.79
CA SER A 19 10.38 -5.50 5.87
C SER A 19 10.95 -4.73 7.06
N HIS A 20 11.32 -3.46 6.87
CA HIS A 20 11.90 -2.60 7.92
C HIS A 20 11.00 -1.41 8.25
N LYS A 21 9.70 -1.50 7.93
CA LYS A 21 8.74 -0.44 8.16
C LYS A 21 7.71 -0.85 9.20
N GLU A 22 7.37 0.10 10.05
CA GLU A 22 6.21 -0.02 10.93
C GLU A 22 5.07 0.79 10.32
N LEU A 23 3.94 0.13 10.08
CA LEU A 23 2.78 0.76 9.45
C LEU A 23 1.69 1.00 10.50
N ARG A 24 1.06 2.16 10.43
CA ARG A 24 -0.11 2.50 11.25
C ARG A 24 -1.31 2.76 10.35
N PHE A 25 -2.48 2.30 10.77
CA PHE A 25 -3.73 2.59 10.09
C PHE A 25 -4.02 4.10 10.08
N ILE A 26 -4.60 4.63 9.00
CA ILE A 26 -5.09 6.02 8.93
C ILE A 26 -6.58 6.05 8.63
N SER A 27 -7.02 5.38 7.58
CA SER A 27 -8.43 5.35 7.20
C SER A 27 -8.74 4.20 6.26
N ALA A 28 -10.03 3.84 6.20
CA ALA A 28 -10.57 2.91 5.21
C ALA A 28 -11.68 3.61 4.42
N THR A 29 -11.65 3.47 3.10
CA THR A 29 -12.67 4.03 2.20
C THR A 29 -13.09 2.98 1.18
N ARG A 30 -14.29 3.08 0.61
CA ARG A 30 -14.73 2.11 -0.41
C ARG A 30 -13.86 2.19 -1.66
N TRP A 31 -13.46 1.03 -2.18
CA TRP A 31 -12.83 0.92 -3.48
C TRP A 31 -13.89 0.67 -4.53
N ILE A 32 -14.35 1.75 -5.14
CA ILE A 32 -15.28 1.72 -6.25
C ILE A 32 -14.48 1.92 -7.54
N GLU A 33 -14.65 1.01 -8.51
CA GLU A 33 -14.22 1.25 -9.88
C GLU A 33 -15.40 1.75 -10.71
N ARG A 34 -15.21 2.94 -11.29
CA ARG A 34 -16.13 3.51 -12.28
C ARG A 34 -15.68 3.06 -13.66
N SER A 35 -16.58 2.40 -14.38
CA SER A 35 -16.47 2.26 -15.83
C SER A 35 -17.06 3.51 -16.49
N GLU A 36 -16.48 4.01 -17.59
CA GLU A 36 -16.98 5.19 -18.30
C GLU A 36 -18.44 5.05 -18.78
N THR A 37 -18.95 3.83 -18.90
CA THR A 37 -20.31 3.53 -19.41
C THR A 37 -21.07 2.50 -18.58
N GLY A 38 -20.48 2.02 -17.48
CA GLY A 38 -21.01 0.91 -16.68
C GLY A 38 -21.37 1.29 -15.24
N PRO A 39 -22.09 0.40 -14.53
CA PRO A 39 -22.41 0.61 -13.11
C PRO A 39 -21.14 0.67 -12.26
N GLU A 40 -21.21 1.41 -11.15
CA GLU A 40 -20.17 1.41 -10.12
C GLU A 40 -20.02 0.01 -9.53
N ILE A 41 -18.82 -0.56 -9.61
CA ILE A 41 -18.53 -1.87 -9.02
C ILE A 41 -17.66 -1.66 -7.78
N GLU A 42 -18.19 -2.01 -6.61
CA GLU A 42 -17.41 -2.08 -5.38
C GLU A 42 -16.54 -3.35 -5.43
N LYS A 43 -15.21 -3.15 -5.43
CA LYS A 43 -14.24 -4.25 -5.46
C LYS A 43 -13.68 -4.58 -4.07
N GLY A 44 -13.99 -3.77 -3.08
CA GLY A 44 -13.51 -3.91 -1.70
C GLY A 44 -13.28 -2.53 -1.09
N ILE A 45 -12.18 -2.37 -0.37
CA ILE A 45 -11.82 -1.08 0.25
C ILE A 45 -10.40 -0.64 -0.12
N LYS A 46 -10.13 0.66 0.02
CA LYS A 46 -8.81 1.26 0.04
C LYS A 46 -8.48 1.62 1.48
N VAL A 47 -7.41 1.02 1.99
CA VAL A 47 -6.85 1.32 3.31
C VAL A 47 -5.67 2.26 3.13
N SER A 48 -5.72 3.43 3.76
CA SER A 48 -4.59 4.35 3.85
C SER A 48 -3.79 4.02 5.11
N LEU A 49 -2.48 3.86 4.93
CA LEU A 49 -1.53 3.51 5.98
C LEU A 49 -0.44 4.58 6.05
N LEU A 50 0.04 4.85 7.25
CA LEU A 50 1.18 5.72 7.51
C LEU A 50 2.43 4.87 7.74
N ILE A 51 3.54 5.25 7.11
CA ILE A 51 4.86 4.74 7.47
C ILE A 51 5.29 5.46 8.75
N TYR A 52 5.03 4.80 9.88
CA TYR A 52 5.30 5.36 11.21
C TYR A 52 6.75 5.21 11.64
N LYS A 53 7.43 4.15 11.17
CA LYS A 53 8.89 4.01 11.24
C LYS A 53 9.41 3.48 9.92
N ASP A 54 10.59 3.96 9.54
CA ASP A 54 11.33 3.48 8.38
C ASP A 54 12.79 3.28 8.77
N ASN A 55 13.16 2.02 9.03
CA ASN A 55 14.53 1.63 9.39
C ASN A 55 15.29 1.04 8.19
N SER A 56 14.82 1.28 6.96
CA SER A 56 15.51 0.82 5.75
C SER A 56 16.79 1.62 5.51
N GLU A 57 17.85 0.93 5.11
CA GLU A 57 19.10 1.57 4.66
C GLU A 57 19.00 1.93 3.18
N TYR A 58 18.83 3.22 2.89
CA TYR A 58 18.89 3.76 1.54
C TYR A 58 20.31 4.23 1.21
N GLN A 59 20.65 4.30 -0.08
CA GLN A 59 21.92 4.87 -0.54
C GLN A 59 21.99 6.41 -0.41
N ASN A 60 21.04 7.02 0.32
CA ASN A 60 20.93 8.45 0.56
C ASN A 60 20.31 8.69 1.94
N GLU A 61 20.27 9.94 2.38
CA GLU A 61 19.79 10.34 3.72
C GLU A 61 18.26 10.42 3.84
N LYS A 62 17.51 10.19 2.76
CA LYS A 62 16.04 10.29 2.76
C LYS A 62 15.41 8.98 3.22
N THR A 63 14.31 9.10 3.95
CA THR A 63 13.45 7.99 4.37
C THR A 63 12.02 8.24 3.90
N ASN A 64 11.15 7.24 4.01
CA ASN A 64 9.72 7.39 3.75
C ASN A 64 8.92 7.61 5.04
N LEU A 65 9.60 7.97 6.14
CA LEU A 65 8.95 8.26 7.41
C LEU A 65 7.92 9.38 7.24
N GLY A 66 6.69 9.16 7.71
CA GLY A 66 5.60 10.13 7.61
C GLY A 66 4.82 10.06 6.30
N GLU A 67 5.27 9.30 5.31
CA GLU A 67 4.57 9.13 4.03
C GLU A 67 3.41 8.13 4.16
N GLN A 68 2.42 8.29 3.27
CA GLN A 68 1.25 7.42 3.23
C GLN A 68 1.30 6.42 2.07
N LEU A 69 0.74 5.24 2.33
CA LEU A 69 0.59 4.14 1.38
C LEU A 69 -0.88 3.80 1.23
N THR A 70 -1.33 3.55 0.00
CA THR A 70 -2.69 3.05 -0.25
C THR A 70 -2.64 1.57 -0.60
N VAL A 71 -3.34 0.76 0.19
CA VAL A 71 -3.54 -0.68 -0.06
C VAL A 71 -4.98 -0.92 -0.47
N LYS A 72 -5.18 -1.50 -1.65
CA LYS A 72 -6.47 -2.01 -2.09
C LYS A 72 -6.66 -3.40 -1.49
N VAL A 73 -7.73 -3.59 -0.74
CA VAL A 73 -8.07 -4.87 -0.12
C VAL A 73 -9.31 -5.42 -0.82
N PRO A 74 -9.16 -6.39 -1.74
CA PRO A 74 -10.28 -6.98 -2.45
C PRO A 74 -11.25 -7.68 -1.48
N HIS A 75 -12.55 -7.59 -1.76
CA HIS A 75 -13.61 -8.29 -1.01
C HIS A 75 -13.76 -7.94 0.47
N ALA A 76 -12.93 -7.04 1.02
CA ALA A 76 -13.10 -6.51 2.36
C ALA A 76 -14.17 -5.41 2.39
N SER A 77 -14.72 -5.19 3.58
CA SER A 77 -15.72 -4.18 3.90
C SER A 77 -15.17 -3.19 4.93
N LEU A 78 -15.85 -2.06 5.10
CA LEU A 78 -15.46 -1.09 6.13
C LEU A 78 -15.53 -1.67 7.55
N LYS A 79 -16.46 -2.61 7.80
CA LYS A 79 -16.64 -3.24 9.10
C LYS A 79 -15.42 -4.02 9.58
N ASP A 80 -14.63 -4.54 8.65
CA ASP A 80 -13.40 -5.29 8.97
C ASP A 80 -12.33 -4.41 9.64
N TYR A 81 -12.50 -3.08 9.58
CA TYR A 81 -11.57 -2.07 10.10
C TYR A 81 -12.24 -1.13 11.13
N ASP A 82 -13.46 -1.41 11.59
CA ASP A 82 -14.19 -0.54 12.54
C ASP A 82 -13.45 -0.40 13.89
N SER A 83 -12.67 -1.42 14.29
CA SER A 83 -11.84 -1.36 15.51
C SER A 83 -10.52 -0.63 15.33
N PHE A 84 -10.12 -0.33 14.09
CA PHE A 84 -8.79 0.21 13.79
C PHE A 84 -8.79 1.71 14.09
N GLN A 85 -7.85 2.13 14.94
CA GLN A 85 -7.71 3.51 15.35
C GLN A 85 -6.62 4.20 14.53
N PRO A 86 -6.90 5.37 13.92
CA PRO A 86 -5.90 6.13 13.17
C PRO A 86 -4.66 6.43 13.99
N MET A 87 -3.48 6.22 13.40
CA MET A 87 -2.15 6.39 14.00
C MET A 87 -1.84 5.50 15.22
N LEU A 88 -2.81 4.71 15.71
CA LEU A 88 -2.67 3.87 16.89
C LEU A 88 -2.62 2.39 16.53
N THR A 89 -3.49 1.88 15.66
CA THR A 89 -3.47 0.46 15.28
C THR A 89 -2.28 0.17 14.37
N ALA A 90 -1.37 -0.69 14.85
CA ALA A 90 -0.27 -1.23 14.06
C ALA A 90 -0.81 -2.26 13.08
N VAL A 91 -0.31 -2.24 11.85
CA VAL A 91 -0.77 -3.16 10.81
C VAL A 91 0.38 -3.75 10.01
N GLU A 92 0.12 -4.89 9.40
CA GLU A 92 0.99 -5.53 8.42
C GLU A 92 0.26 -5.75 7.10
N ILE A 93 1.03 -5.76 6.01
CA ILE A 93 0.52 -6.07 4.67
C ILE A 93 0.94 -7.50 4.33
N VAL A 94 -0.03 -8.38 4.12
CA VAL A 94 0.22 -9.79 3.82
C VAL A 94 -0.46 -10.21 2.50
N GLY A 95 0.08 -11.25 1.87
CA GLY A 95 -0.48 -11.80 0.63
C GLY A 95 -0.54 -10.75 -0.50
N ILE A 96 0.58 -10.12 -0.82
CA ILE A 96 0.66 -9.10 -1.89
C ILE A 96 0.36 -9.77 -3.23
N GLU A 97 -0.78 -9.43 -3.83
CA GLU A 97 -1.21 -9.90 -5.15
C GLU A 97 -0.63 -9.03 -6.26
N LYS A 98 -0.49 -7.72 -6.00
CA LYS A 98 0.00 -6.74 -6.98
C LYS A 98 0.69 -5.57 -6.30
N ALA A 99 1.84 -5.17 -6.84
CA ALA A 99 2.55 -3.96 -6.45
C ALA A 99 2.95 -3.16 -7.69
N VAL A 100 2.42 -1.95 -7.84
CA VAL A 100 2.71 -1.08 -8.99
C VAL A 100 3.30 0.23 -8.51
N VAL A 101 4.53 0.49 -8.95
CA VAL A 101 5.15 1.82 -8.83
C VAL A 101 4.73 2.65 -10.05
N TYR A 102 4.20 3.84 -9.80
CA TYR A 102 3.68 4.74 -10.84
C TYR A 102 4.00 6.20 -10.50
N GLY A 103 3.51 7.11 -11.36
CA GLY A 103 3.84 8.54 -11.32
C GLY A 103 5.05 8.84 -12.20
N GLU A 104 5.14 10.09 -12.67
CA GLU A 104 6.22 10.57 -13.54
C GLU A 104 7.61 10.33 -12.92
N TYR A 105 7.71 10.53 -11.60
CA TYR A 105 8.93 10.34 -10.82
C TYR A 105 9.03 8.96 -10.15
N ARG A 106 8.11 8.02 -10.47
CA ARG A 106 8.04 6.68 -9.84
C ARG A 106 8.01 6.74 -8.31
N ASN A 107 7.32 7.73 -7.77
CA ASN A 107 7.24 8.02 -6.34
C ASN A 107 5.89 7.64 -5.71
N GLN A 108 5.02 6.97 -6.46
CA GLN A 108 3.73 6.51 -5.95
C GLN A 108 3.66 4.99 -6.02
N LEU A 109 3.06 4.37 -5.01
CA LEU A 109 2.92 2.92 -4.90
C LEU A 109 1.46 2.56 -4.69
N SER A 110 0.95 1.67 -5.56
CA SER A 110 -0.36 1.04 -5.38
C SER A 110 -0.17 -0.43 -5.07
N LEU A 111 -0.69 -0.87 -3.92
CA LEU A 111 -0.68 -2.26 -3.50
C LEU A 111 -2.08 -2.86 -3.60
N THR A 112 -2.15 -4.15 -3.96
CA THR A 112 -3.35 -4.99 -3.78
C THR A 112 -2.95 -6.18 -2.92
N ALA A 113 -3.51 -6.26 -1.72
CA ALA A 113 -3.08 -7.18 -0.67
C ALA A 113 -4.13 -7.25 0.46
N LYS A 114 -3.84 -8.01 1.52
CA LYS A 114 -4.58 -7.98 2.78
C LYS A 114 -3.85 -7.09 3.80
N VAL A 115 -4.63 -6.47 4.70
CA VAL A 115 -4.11 -5.68 5.81
C VAL A 115 -4.65 -6.27 7.11
N ASN A 116 -3.75 -6.66 8.01
CA ASN A 116 -4.08 -7.24 9.31
C ASN A 116 -3.57 -6.35 10.43
N GLU A 117 -4.28 -6.33 11.56
CA GLU A 117 -3.76 -5.74 12.80
C GLU A 117 -2.60 -6.59 13.33
N VAL A 118 -1.52 -5.93 13.75
CA VAL A 118 -0.41 -6.57 14.45
C VAL A 118 -0.77 -6.65 15.93
N VAL A 119 -1.04 -7.85 16.42
CA VAL A 119 -1.25 -8.11 17.84
C VAL A 119 0.11 -8.40 18.47
N GLU A 120 0.63 -7.49 19.29
CA GLU A 120 1.78 -7.79 20.14
C GLU A 120 1.39 -8.89 21.13
N LEU A 121 2.06 -10.05 21.04
CA LEU A 121 1.89 -11.20 21.92
C LEU A 121 2.61 -11.00 23.27
#